data_AF-A0A9R0V712-F1
#
_entry.id   AF-A0A9R0V712-F1
#
_cell.length_a   1.000
_cell.length_b   1.000
_cell.length_c   1.000
_cell.angle_alpha   90.00
_cell.angle_beta   90.00
_cell.angle_gamma   90.00
#
_symmetry.space_group_name_H-M   'P 1'
#
loop_
_entity.id
_entity.type
_entity.pdbx_description
1 polymer ?
#
loop_
_entity_poly.entity_id
_entity_poly.type
_entity_poly.pdbx_seq_one_letter_code
_entity_poly.pdbx_strand_id
1 'polypeptide(L)'
;MPRAMYVHRTTSHRVVEADGPEEVNDKIILGAHAPDILRVLGDEATHEELRILGAFQYVQSGMYLHCDESLMPWNPSSWSTCNFLGTTSTRELHCFNSAAWLSRLSYLHEC
;
A
#
# COMPACT_ATOMS: atom_id res chain seq x y z
N MET A 1 6.52 -8.49 -8.35
CA MET A 1 5.84 -9.26 -7.27
C MET A 1 6.91 -9.64 -6.27
N PRO A 2 6.76 -9.34 -4.96
CA PRO A 2 7.69 -9.90 -3.98
C PRO A 2 7.65 -11.43 -4.08
N ARG A 3 8.81 -12.07 -3.90
CA ARG A 3 8.92 -13.53 -3.93
C ARG A 3 8.08 -14.10 -2.80
N ALA A 4 7.45 -15.27 -3.03
CA ALA A 4 6.66 -15.88 -1.98
C ALA A 4 7.58 -16.27 -0.81
N MET A 5 7.13 -15.99 0.40
CA MET A 5 7.87 -16.23 1.63
C MET A 5 6.94 -16.98 2.59
N TYR A 6 7.49 -17.95 3.31
CA TYR A 6 6.79 -18.78 4.28
C TYR A 6 7.53 -18.78 5.61
N VAL A 7 6.78 -18.82 6.70
CA VAL A 7 7.35 -18.91 8.05
C VAL A 7 6.88 -20.18 8.74
N HIS A 8 7.85 -20.97 9.22
CA HIS A 8 7.61 -22.11 10.08
C HIS A 8 8.06 -21.81 11.51
N ARG A 9 7.12 -21.91 12.46
CA ARG A 9 7.31 -21.58 13.87
C ARG A 9 7.59 -22.86 14.66
N THR A 10 8.86 -23.21 14.76
CA THR A 10 9.33 -24.30 15.63
C THR A 10 10.08 -23.72 16.84
N THR A 11 10.91 -24.51 17.55
CA THR A 11 11.77 -24.00 18.64
C THR A 11 12.66 -22.85 18.16
N SER A 12 13.08 -22.89 16.90
CA SER A 12 13.61 -21.75 16.13
C SER A 12 12.68 -21.44 14.95
N HIS A 13 12.62 -20.19 14.52
CA HIS A 13 11.75 -19.80 13.41
C HIS A 13 12.50 -19.98 12.09
N ARG A 14 11.89 -20.66 11.12
CA ARG A 14 12.48 -20.87 9.80
C ARG A 14 11.75 -20.02 8.78
N VAL A 15 12.49 -19.26 7.99
CA VAL A 15 11.98 -18.46 6.88
C VAL A 15 12.41 -19.13 5.59
N VAL A 16 11.45 -19.42 4.72
CA VAL A 16 11.69 -20.02 3.41
C VAL A 16 11.24 -19.04 2.35
N GLU A 17 12.18 -18.58 1.53
CA GLU A 17 11.87 -17.88 0.29
C GLU A 17 11.64 -18.92 -0.83
N ALA A 18 10.67 -18.67 -1.71
CA ALA A 18 10.16 -19.66 -2.68
C ALA A 18 11.23 -20.40 -3.51
N ASP A 19 12.34 -19.73 -3.85
CA ASP A 19 13.49 -20.34 -4.52
C ASP A 19 14.81 -19.98 -3.81
N GLY A 20 14.73 -19.57 -2.55
CA GLY A 20 15.87 -19.12 -1.76
C GLY A 20 16.30 -20.17 -0.73
N PRO A 21 17.44 -19.92 -0.07
CA PRO A 21 17.87 -20.73 1.06
C PRO A 21 16.88 -20.58 2.21
N GLU A 22 16.83 -21.60 3.04
CA GLU A 22 16.10 -21.55 4.29
C GLU A 22 16.96 -20.91 5.38
N GLU A 23 16.40 -19.91 6.06
CA GLU A 23 17.09 -19.18 7.11
C GLU A 23 16.46 -19.44 8.47
N VAL A 24 17.31 -19.67 9.47
CA VAL A 24 16.89 -19.91 10.86
C VAL A 24 17.11 -18.65 11.68
N ASN A 25 16.06 -18.18 12.33
CA ASN A 25 16.04 -16.94 13.10
C ASN A 25 15.41 -17.18 14.48
N ASP A 26 15.93 -16.50 15.50
CA ASP A 26 15.33 -16.55 16.84
C ASP A 26 14.00 -15.79 16.90
N LYS A 27 13.90 -14.70 16.12
CA LYS A 27 12.73 -13.82 16.05
C LYS A 27 12.51 -13.32 14.64
N ILE A 28 11.24 -13.09 14.28
CA ILE A 28 10.83 -12.54 12.99
C ILE A 28 9.95 -11.32 13.25
N ILE A 29 10.22 -10.22 12.53
CA ILE A 29 9.37 -9.02 12.51
C ILE A 29 8.76 -8.92 11.12
N LEU A 30 7.43 -8.91 11.03
CA LEU A 30 6.70 -8.84 9.76
C LEU A 30 6.27 -7.39 9.49
N GLY A 31 6.83 -6.79 8.44
CA GLY A 31 6.55 -5.42 8.00
C GLY A 31 5.80 -5.38 6.66
N ALA A 32 4.63 -6.03 6.58
CA ALA A 32 3.82 -6.13 5.35
C ALA A 32 2.34 -5.88 5.62
N HIS A 33 1.52 -5.81 4.57
CA HIS A 33 0.07 -5.71 4.72
C HIS A 33 -0.49 -6.97 5.39
N ALA A 34 -1.56 -6.82 6.16
CA ALA A 34 -2.13 -7.90 6.96
C ALA A 34 -2.53 -9.15 6.14
N PRO A 35 -3.12 -9.03 4.93
CA PRO A 35 -3.40 -10.20 4.08
C PRO A 35 -2.12 -10.93 3.61
N ASP A 36 -1.04 -10.18 3.34
CA ASP A 36 0.24 -10.78 2.96
C ASP A 36 0.87 -11.51 4.14
N ILE A 37 0.78 -10.95 5.35
CA ILE A 37 1.22 -11.62 6.57
C ILE A 37 0.47 -12.94 6.76
N LEU A 38 -0.85 -12.95 6.62
CA LEU A 38 -1.64 -14.19 6.74
C LEU A 38 -1.21 -15.22 5.70
N ARG A 39 -0.89 -14.80 4.48
CA ARG A 39 -0.38 -15.69 3.43
C ARG A 39 1.01 -16.26 3.75
N VAL A 40 1.87 -15.48 4.40
CA VAL A 40 3.19 -15.93 4.88
C VAL A 40 3.07 -16.92 6.03
N LEU A 41 2.13 -16.68 6.96
CA LEU A 41 1.88 -17.55 8.12
C LEU A 41 1.18 -18.87 7.73
N GLY A 42 0.38 -18.86 6.66
CA GLY A 42 -0.30 -20.04 6.15
C GLY A 42 -1.13 -20.75 7.22
N ASP A 43 -1.00 -22.07 7.28
CA ASP A 43 -1.74 -22.92 8.23
C ASP A 43 -1.31 -22.73 9.69
N GLU A 44 -0.16 -22.10 9.93
CA GLU A 44 0.34 -21.80 11.27
C GLU A 44 -0.24 -20.49 11.84
N ALA A 45 -1.13 -19.82 11.11
CA ALA A 45 -1.84 -18.65 11.62
C ALA A 45 -2.79 -19.06 12.76
N THR A 46 -2.60 -18.47 13.94
CA THR A 46 -3.48 -18.71 15.09
C THR A 46 -4.84 -18.05 14.90
N HIS A 47 -5.84 -18.48 15.69
CA HIS A 47 -7.18 -17.89 15.63
C HIS A 47 -7.17 -16.38 15.91
N GLU A 48 -6.37 -15.93 16.89
CA GLU A 48 -6.26 -14.50 17.20
C GLU A 48 -5.58 -13.72 16.07
N GLU A 49 -4.56 -14.28 15.44
CA GLU A 49 -3.91 -13.64 14.28
C GLU A 49 -4.87 -13.51 13.11
N LEU A 50 -5.64 -14.57 12.80
CA LEU A 50 -6.69 -14.53 11.78
C LEU A 50 -7.74 -13.46 12.10
N ARG A 51 -8.18 -13.39 13.36
CA ARG A 51 -9.19 -12.42 13.82
C ARG A 51 -8.69 -10.98 13.70
N ILE A 52 -7.44 -10.71 14.08
CA ILE A 52 -6.87 -9.36 14.09
C ILE A 52 -6.47 -8.93 12.69
N LEU A 53 -5.71 -9.76 11.97
CA LEU A 53 -5.20 -9.44 10.64
C LEU A 53 -6.29 -9.48 9.57
N GLY A 54 -7.31 -10.34 9.74
CA GLY A 54 -8.46 -10.43 8.84
C GLY A 54 -9.44 -9.26 8.95
N ALA A 55 -9.32 -8.41 9.98
CA ALA A 55 -10.20 -7.25 10.18
C ALA A 55 -9.80 -6.02 9.36
N PHE A 56 -8.62 -6.03 8.71
CA PHE A 56 -8.15 -4.89 7.92
C PHE A 56 -8.97 -4.71 6.65
N GLN A 57 -9.42 -3.48 6.42
CA GLN A 57 -10.09 -3.07 5.20
C GLN A 57 -9.18 -2.13 4.40
N TYR A 58 -9.13 -2.33 3.08
CA TYR A 58 -8.29 -1.56 2.19
C TYR A 58 -9.15 -0.88 1.13
N VAL A 59 -8.77 0.34 0.77
CA VAL A 59 -9.36 1.07 -0.35
C VAL A 59 -8.31 1.14 -1.45
N GLN A 60 -8.71 0.74 -2.66
CA GLN A 60 -7.85 0.91 -3.82
C GLN A 60 -7.85 2.38 -4.22
N SER A 61 -6.68 3.02 -4.16
CA SER A 61 -6.46 4.38 -4.65
C SER A 61 -5.51 4.32 -5.84
N GLY A 62 -5.93 4.91 -6.97
CA GLY A 62 -5.08 5.07 -8.15
C GLY A 62 -4.27 6.37 -8.06
N MET A 63 -2.99 6.30 -8.40
CA MET A 63 -2.12 7.47 -8.49
C MET A 63 -1.63 7.63 -9.93
N TYR A 64 -1.75 8.84 -10.46
CA TYR A 64 -1.33 9.18 -11.83
C TYR A 64 -0.34 10.34 -11.77
N LEU A 65 0.78 10.20 -12.48
CA LEU A 65 1.70 11.30 -12.72
C LEU A 65 1.27 12.04 -13.99
N HIS A 66 1.11 13.36 -13.92
CA HIS A 66 0.74 14.21 -15.04
C HIS A 66 1.50 15.54 -15.03
N CYS A 67 1.52 16.22 -16.17
CA CYS A 67 2.01 17.60 -16.33
C CYS A 67 0.89 18.57 -16.76
N ASP A 68 -0.36 18.11 -16.76
CA ASP A 68 -1.50 18.95 -17.12
C ASP A 68 -1.79 19.98 -16.01
N GLU A 69 -1.48 21.25 -16.27
CA GLU A 69 -1.69 22.36 -15.35
C GLU A 69 -3.18 22.64 -15.07
N SER A 70 -4.09 22.24 -15.97
CA SER A 70 -5.53 22.44 -15.78
C SER A 70 -6.11 21.65 -14.61
N LEU A 71 -5.41 20.57 -14.20
CA LEU A 71 -5.76 19.74 -13.05
C LEU A 71 -5.10 20.22 -11.74
N MET A 72 -4.31 21.30 -11.80
CA MET A 72 -3.57 21.85 -10.67
C MET A 72 -4.31 23.04 -10.02
N PRO A 73 -3.98 23.39 -8.76
CA PRO A 73 -4.59 24.55 -8.10
C PRO A 73 -4.31 25.85 -8.87
N TRP A 74 -5.34 26.66 -9.10
CA TRP A 74 -5.18 27.99 -9.70
C TRP A 74 -4.31 28.94 -8.89
N ASN A 75 -4.37 28.85 -7.56
CA ASN A 75 -3.48 29.59 -6.68
C ASN A 75 -2.15 28.82 -6.57
N PRO A 76 -1.04 29.31 -7.14
CA PRO A 76 0.23 28.58 -7.11
C PRO A 76 0.73 28.38 -5.68
N SER A 77 0.40 29.27 -4.75
CA SER A 77 0.75 29.13 -3.33
C SER A 77 0.06 27.93 -2.66
N SER A 78 -0.97 27.35 -3.28
CA SER A 78 -1.56 26.09 -2.84
C SER A 78 -0.72 24.91 -3.35
N TRP A 79 -0.36 24.02 -2.43
CA TRP A 79 0.47 22.85 -2.72
C TRP A 79 -0.31 21.68 -3.32
N SER A 80 -1.61 21.62 -3.06
CA SER A 80 -2.50 20.59 -3.58
C SER A 80 -3.91 21.12 -3.83
N THR A 81 -4.66 20.39 -4.66
CA THR A 81 -6.08 20.60 -4.91
C THR A 81 -6.82 19.29 -4.72
N CYS A 82 -8.06 19.40 -4.24
CA CYS A 82 -9.00 18.30 -4.16
C CYS A 82 -10.02 18.51 -5.27
N ASN A 83 -9.81 17.80 -6.37
CA ASN A 83 -10.69 17.86 -7.51
C ASN A 83 -11.82 16.84 -7.32
N PHE A 84 -12.99 17.22 -7.84
CA PHE A 84 -14.16 16.37 -7.83
C PHE A 84 -14.55 16.08 -9.26
N LEU A 85 -14.42 14.82 -9.65
CA LEU A 85 -14.86 14.33 -10.95
C LEU A 85 -16.23 13.67 -10.74
N GLY A 86 -17.29 14.36 -11.16
CA GLY A 86 -18.66 13.85 -11.14
C GLY A 86 -19.22 13.79 -12.56
N THR A 87 -19.89 12.68 -12.90
CA THR A 87 -20.73 12.60 -14.11
C THR A 87 -22.19 12.82 -13.71
N THR A 88 -22.91 13.67 -14.44
CA THR A 88 -24.30 14.07 -14.13
C THR A 88 -25.33 12.95 -14.38
N SER A 89 -24.94 11.82 -14.97
CA SER A 89 -25.88 10.80 -15.47
C SER A 89 -26.12 9.60 -14.56
N THR A 90 -25.38 9.44 -13.46
CA THR A 90 -25.56 8.30 -12.54
C THR A 90 -25.36 8.75 -11.10
N ARG A 91 -26.31 8.37 -10.24
CA ARG A 91 -26.38 8.76 -8.82
C ARG A 91 -25.33 8.05 -7.95
N GLU A 92 -24.22 7.59 -8.54
CA GLU A 92 -23.12 6.93 -7.85
C GLU A 92 -21.77 7.22 -8.52
N LEU A 93 -20.76 7.35 -7.64
CA LEU A 93 -19.34 7.64 -7.81
C LEU A 93 -18.95 9.12 -7.92
N HIS A 94 -18.80 9.70 -6.73
CA HIS A 94 -17.96 10.86 -6.46
C HIS A 94 -16.50 10.43 -6.42
N CYS A 95 -15.76 10.59 -7.51
CA CYS A 95 -14.32 10.36 -7.50
C CYS A 95 -13.64 11.61 -6.93
N PHE A 96 -13.22 11.53 -5.67
CA PHE A 96 -12.35 12.53 -5.06
C PHE A 96 -10.92 12.25 -5.49
N ASN A 97 -10.29 13.18 -6.20
CA ASN A 97 -8.89 13.06 -6.58
C ASN A 97 -8.09 14.23 -6.02
N SER A 98 -6.96 13.94 -5.38
CA SER A 98 -5.99 14.94 -4.99
C SER A 98 -4.90 15.06 -6.06
N ALA A 99 -4.57 16.30 -6.45
CA ALA A 99 -3.42 16.61 -7.28
C ALA A 99 -2.47 17.54 -6.50
N ALA A 100 -1.15 17.36 -6.64
CA ALA A 100 -0.15 18.10 -5.88
C ALA A 100 1.05 18.47 -6.75
N TRP A 101 1.61 19.66 -6.51
CA TRP A 101 2.79 20.14 -7.23
C TRP A 101 4.04 19.44 -6.71
N LEU A 102 4.54 18.43 -7.44
CA LEU A 102 5.81 17.78 -7.10
C LEU A 102 7.01 18.72 -7.26
N SER A 103 7.01 19.57 -8.30
CA SER A 103 8.06 20.57 -8.56
C SER A 103 8.26 21.61 -7.45
N ARG A 104 7.32 21.69 -6.49
CA ARG A 104 7.39 22.62 -5.36
C ARG A 104 7.96 21.99 -4.09
N LEU A 105 8.15 20.66 -4.08
CA LEU A 105 8.91 19.99 -3.03
C LEU A 105 10.34 20.51 -3.06
N SER A 106 10.84 21.00 -1.92
CA SER A 106 12.16 21.63 -1.76
C SER A 106 13.37 20.76 -2.13
N TYR A 107 13.13 19.51 -2.54
CA TYR A 107 14.12 18.52 -2.94
C TYR A 107 14.09 18.17 -4.43
N LEU A 108 13.11 18.67 -5.19
CA LEU A 108 12.99 18.43 -6.63
C LEU A 108 13.33 19.74 -7.35
N HIS A 109 14.63 19.98 -7.56
CA HIS A 109 15.06 20.91 -8.60
C HIS A 109 14.91 20.19 -9.94
N GLU A 110 14.14 20.81 -10.84
CA GLU A 110 13.93 20.47 -12.26
C GLU A 110 12.74 19.55 -12.59
N CYS A 111 11.74 20.16 -13.23
CA CYS A 111 11.37 19.85 -14.62
C CYS A 111 11.48 21.15 -15.42
#